data_AF-A0A5B7F222-F1
#
_entry.id   AF-A0A5B7F222-F1
#
_cell.length_a   1.000
_cell.length_b   1.000
_cell.length_c   1.000
_cell.angle_alpha   90.00
_cell.angle_beta   90.00
_cell.angle_gamma   90.00
#
_symmetry.space_group_name_H-M   'P 1'
#
loop_
_entity.id
_entity.type
_entity.pdbx_description
1 polymer ?
#
loop_
_entity_poly.entity_id
_entity_poly.type
_entity_poly.pdbx_seq_one_letter_code
_entity_poly.pdbx_strand_id
1 'polypeptide(L)'
;MNGEQLVKHLQALGAPGTEHLVGEAYDWLFVKGKDDPLVTFLQWFMKNITPNNVLTEEELTDFEALKAAGEVLSPTQLQEMEGALSSIPSFPGASEQCLGEPLPSPEELKALEDELEILTQRKNMINAHKMELLNETQQLSKRMQKTQSELRRQVEATSTTSFHFTKAQQNLASVVDAHLNTFHNFDQAEEEEAMFLSQVDLEEWQKEEDKFTNLLTTYIQKQFREVCTEDCSQYVLLDVNNLELSLVRGAGEDQYRRNVAELRRLNALLPQTEEWRLCGLIQQERRKAEVMEAEKLLAALHQGHLPSDLIVLKQQTQEVEESLTVVEKEFWHQQQTMQAVLSEVAELESTKTISGDYELKLQRQGYFLTKQMMVC
;
A
#
# COMPACT_ATOMS: atom_id res chain seq x y z
N MET A 1 9.88 -16.27 25.87
CA MET A 1 11.13 -16.26 26.64
C MET A 1 11.74 -14.91 26.46
N ASN A 2 11.56 -14.05 27.45
CA ASN A 2 12.15 -12.73 27.59
C ASN A 2 12.93 -12.68 28.90
N GLY A 3 13.77 -11.67 29.08
CA GLY A 3 14.57 -11.46 30.28
C GLY A 3 13.71 -11.34 31.54
N GLU A 4 12.50 -10.78 31.44
CA GLU A 4 11.55 -10.75 32.57
C GLU A 4 11.10 -12.14 33.04
N GLN A 5 10.85 -13.08 32.13
CA GLN A 5 10.48 -14.46 32.48
C GLN A 5 11.65 -15.16 33.18
N LEU A 6 12.88 -14.90 32.76
CA LEU A 6 14.08 -15.42 33.40
C LEU A 6 14.24 -14.86 34.83
N VAL A 7 14.11 -13.55 35.01
CA VAL A 7 14.22 -12.92 36.34
C VAL A 7 13.13 -13.42 37.30
N LYS A 8 11.88 -13.54 36.84
CA LYS A 8 10.78 -14.11 37.63
C LYS A 8 11.06 -15.56 38.03
N HIS A 9 11.65 -16.35 37.13
CA HIS A 9 12.01 -17.73 37.42
C HIS A 9 13.16 -17.83 38.42
N LEU A 10 14.19 -16.99 38.31
CA LEU A 10 15.29 -16.92 39.29
C LEU A 10 14.82 -16.46 40.66
N GLN A 11 13.86 -15.52 40.71
CA GLN A 11 13.22 -15.09 41.96
C GLN A 11 12.43 -16.24 42.60
N ALA A 12 11.71 -17.02 41.80
CA ALA A 12 11.00 -18.22 42.28
C ALA A 12 11.95 -19.33 42.78
N LEU A 13 13.20 -19.34 42.31
CA LEU A 13 14.26 -20.26 42.79
C LEU A 13 15.00 -19.74 44.03
N GLY A 14 14.68 -18.53 44.52
CA GLY A 14 15.31 -17.96 45.72
C GLY A 14 16.78 -17.56 45.54
N ALA A 15 17.23 -17.31 44.31
CA ALA A 15 18.62 -16.95 44.06
C ALA A 15 18.98 -15.58 44.69
N PRO A 16 20.16 -15.44 45.33
CA PRO A 16 20.55 -14.22 46.03
C PRO A 16 20.73 -13.04 45.05
N GLY A 17 20.22 -11.86 45.42
CA GLY A 17 20.34 -10.64 44.61
C GLY A 17 19.30 -10.47 43.49
N THR A 18 18.29 -11.34 43.42
CA THR A 18 17.24 -11.31 42.39
C THR A 18 16.30 -10.11 42.48
N GLU A 19 16.22 -9.45 43.63
CA GLU A 19 15.37 -8.26 43.86
C GLU A 19 15.86 -7.00 43.12
N HIS A 20 17.13 -6.98 42.68
CA HIS A 20 17.72 -5.84 41.97
C HIS A 20 17.87 -6.08 40.46
N LEU A 21 17.43 -7.23 39.95
CA LEU A 21 17.55 -7.59 38.54
C LEU A 21 16.41 -6.99 37.72
N VAL A 22 16.74 -6.23 36.69
CA VAL A 22 15.77 -5.66 35.74
C VAL A 22 15.67 -6.57 34.52
N GLY A 23 14.48 -7.08 34.23
CA GLY A 23 14.24 -8.03 33.14
C GLY A 23 14.68 -7.53 31.76
N GLU A 24 14.46 -6.25 31.47
CA GLU A 24 14.83 -5.61 30.19
C GLU A 24 16.35 -5.65 29.93
N ALA A 25 17.17 -5.64 30.98
CA ALA A 25 18.63 -5.72 30.86
C ALA A 25 19.11 -7.11 30.40
N TYR A 26 18.23 -8.11 30.39
CA TYR A 26 18.52 -9.49 30.00
C TYR A 26 17.81 -9.93 28.71
N ASP A 27 17.05 -9.04 28.07
CA ASP A 27 16.35 -9.36 26.82
C ASP A 27 17.31 -9.68 25.67
N TRP A 28 18.52 -9.10 25.69
CA TRP A 28 19.56 -9.36 24.70
C TRP A 28 20.00 -10.84 24.63
N LEU A 29 19.85 -11.60 25.73
CA LEU A 29 20.15 -13.04 25.76
C LEU A 29 19.22 -13.87 24.88
N PHE A 30 18.04 -13.33 24.53
CA PHE A 30 17.01 -14.02 23.74
C PHE A 30 16.90 -13.50 22.30
N VAL A 31 17.73 -12.52 21.91
CA VAL A 31 17.68 -11.89 20.57
C VAL A 31 18.23 -12.80 19.46
N LYS A 32 19.16 -13.71 19.77
CA LYS A 32 19.87 -14.53 18.74
C LYS A 32 19.06 -15.69 18.13
N GLY A 33 17.75 -15.73 18.34
CA GLY A 33 16.87 -16.74 17.73
C GLY A 33 16.87 -18.08 18.46
N LYS A 34 15.99 -19.00 18.03
CA LYS A 34 15.72 -20.27 18.73
C LYS A 34 16.82 -21.32 18.57
N ASP A 35 17.73 -21.14 17.61
CA ASP A 35 18.78 -22.12 17.29
C ASP A 35 20.10 -21.83 18.01
N ASP A 36 20.18 -20.77 18.83
CA ASP A 36 21.35 -20.49 19.67
C ASP A 36 21.41 -21.53 20.82
N PRO A 37 22.55 -22.22 21.02
CA PRO A 37 22.76 -23.15 22.13
C PRO A 37 22.44 -22.53 23.50
N LEU A 38 22.72 -21.24 23.68
CA LEU A 38 22.45 -20.54 24.94
C LEU A 38 20.96 -20.37 25.19
N VAL A 39 20.18 -20.01 24.16
CA VAL A 39 18.72 -19.86 24.26
C VAL A 39 18.06 -21.22 24.51
N THR A 40 18.57 -22.27 23.89
CA THR A 40 18.10 -23.65 24.08
C THR A 40 18.39 -24.13 25.51
N PHE A 41 19.58 -23.87 26.04
CA PHE A 41 19.92 -24.16 27.42
C PHE A 41 19.05 -23.40 28.42
N LEU A 42 18.86 -22.09 28.23
CA LEU A 42 18.01 -21.27 29.10
C LEU A 42 16.55 -21.73 29.09
N GLN A 43 16.05 -22.17 27.93
CA GLN A 43 14.73 -22.78 27.83
C GLN A 43 14.63 -24.10 28.61
N TRP A 44 15.66 -24.94 28.53
CA TRP A 44 15.72 -26.18 29.31
C TRP A 44 15.80 -25.89 30.82
N PHE A 45 16.64 -24.95 31.23
CA PHE A 45 16.81 -24.54 32.63
C PHE A 45 15.48 -24.06 33.22
N MET A 46 14.82 -23.10 32.57
CA MET A 46 13.56 -22.53 33.04
C MET A 46 12.39 -23.53 33.07
N LYS A 47 12.49 -24.63 32.32
CA LYS A 47 11.43 -25.65 32.25
C LYS A 47 11.62 -26.78 33.26
N ASN A 48 12.87 -27.15 33.56
CA ASN A 48 13.17 -28.34 34.34
C ASN A 48 13.64 -28.05 35.75
N ILE A 49 14.15 -26.84 36.02
CA ILE A 49 14.56 -26.46 37.37
C ILE A 49 13.38 -25.79 38.05
N THR A 50 12.87 -26.42 39.10
CA THR A 50 11.81 -25.90 39.95
C THR A 50 12.37 -25.60 41.34
N PRO A 51 11.68 -24.82 42.18
CA PRO A 51 12.11 -24.57 43.56
C PRO A 51 12.34 -25.86 44.36
N ASN A 52 11.68 -26.96 44.01
CA ASN A 52 11.90 -28.28 44.64
C ASN A 52 13.28 -28.89 44.33
N ASN A 53 13.99 -28.37 43.33
CA ASN A 53 15.35 -28.82 42.97
C ASN A 53 16.42 -27.94 43.64
N VAL A 54 16.02 -26.91 44.38
CA VAL A 54 16.93 -26.02 45.11
C VAL A 54 16.95 -26.48 46.56
N LEU A 55 18.09 -26.99 46.99
CA LEU A 55 18.29 -27.38 48.38
C LEU A 55 18.35 -26.12 49.25
N THR A 56 17.55 -26.09 50.30
CA THR A 56 17.63 -25.07 51.34
C THR A 56 18.89 -25.28 52.20
N GLU A 57 19.35 -24.24 52.88
CA GLU A 57 20.53 -24.35 53.76
C GLU A 57 20.31 -25.39 54.88
N GLU A 58 19.08 -25.54 55.37
CA GLU A 58 18.69 -26.56 56.37
C GLU A 58 18.84 -27.98 55.79
N GLU A 59 18.28 -28.24 54.60
CA GLU A 59 18.39 -29.52 53.91
C GLU A 59 19.84 -29.87 53.52
N LEU A 60 20.66 -28.85 53.22
CA LEU A 60 22.09 -29.04 52.96
C LEU A 60 22.80 -29.50 54.23
N THR A 61 22.52 -28.89 55.38
CA THR A 61 23.12 -29.29 56.66
C THR A 61 22.66 -30.68 57.09
N ASP A 62 21.40 -31.04 56.86
CA ASP A 62 20.89 -32.39 57.12
C ASP A 62 21.54 -33.41 56.19
N PHE A 63 21.73 -33.08 54.91
CA PHE A 63 22.44 -33.94 53.96
C PHE A 63 23.92 -34.11 54.33
N GLU A 64 24.60 -33.05 54.77
CA GLU A 64 25.99 -33.13 55.24
C GLU A 64 26.10 -33.97 56.52
N ALA A 65 25.13 -33.87 57.43
CA ALA A 65 25.03 -34.72 58.61
C ALA A 65 24.81 -36.19 58.25
N LEU A 66 23.92 -36.49 57.30
CA LEU A 66 23.69 -37.84 56.78
C LEU A 66 24.92 -38.41 56.06
N LYS A 67 25.65 -37.56 55.34
CA LYS A 67 26.90 -37.91 54.66
C LYS A 67 28.02 -38.20 55.67
N ALA A 68 28.10 -37.43 56.75
CA ALA A 68 29.02 -37.68 57.86
C ALA A 68 28.66 -38.94 58.65
N ALA A 69 27.36 -39.26 58.76
CA ALA A 69 26.85 -40.49 59.35
C ALA A 69 27.02 -41.74 58.47
N GLY A 70 27.35 -41.58 57.18
CA GLY A 70 27.59 -42.68 56.25
C GLY A 70 26.31 -43.36 55.74
N GLU A 71 25.14 -42.73 55.91
CA GLU A 71 23.84 -43.25 55.49
C GLU A 71 23.47 -42.88 54.04
N VAL A 72 24.36 -42.17 53.34
CA VAL A 72 24.17 -41.80 51.93
C VAL A 72 24.63 -42.94 51.03
N LEU A 73 23.68 -43.55 50.32
CA LEU A 73 23.94 -44.64 49.38
C LEU A 73 24.94 -44.21 48.30
N SER A 74 26.05 -44.95 48.19
CA SER A 74 27.04 -44.70 47.14
C SER A 74 26.52 -45.17 45.77
N PRO A 75 27.05 -44.63 44.67
CA PRO A 75 26.66 -45.07 43.32
C PRO A 75 26.87 -46.57 43.09
N THR A 76 27.88 -47.18 43.73
CA THR A 76 28.13 -48.62 43.67
C THR A 76 27.10 -49.42 44.47
N GLN A 77 26.66 -48.92 45.63
CA GLN A 77 25.61 -49.56 46.43
C GLN A 77 24.23 -49.50 45.75
N LEU A 78 23.92 -48.41 45.04
CA LEU A 78 22.71 -48.30 44.22
C LEU A 78 22.71 -49.29 43.05
N GLN A 79 23.86 -49.47 42.40
CA GLN A 79 24.02 -50.42 41.30
C GLN A 79 23.97 -51.88 41.79
N GLU A 80 24.47 -52.16 42.99
CA GLU A 80 24.31 -53.45 43.68
C GLU A 80 22.86 -53.70 44.10
N MET A 81 22.12 -52.69 44.56
CA MET A 81 20.69 -52.79 44.86
C MET A 81 19.84 -52.98 43.59
N GLU A 82 20.17 -52.32 42.49
CA GLU A 82 19.54 -52.55 41.18
C GLU A 82 19.83 -53.96 40.66
N GLY A 83 21.07 -54.44 40.84
CA GLY A 83 21.45 -55.84 40.62
C GLY A 83 20.67 -56.83 41.50
N ALA A 84 20.44 -56.49 42.78
CA ALA A 84 19.66 -57.30 43.70
C ALA A 84 18.16 -57.31 43.36
N LEU A 85 17.60 -56.16 42.97
CA LEU A 85 16.20 -56.00 42.54
C LEU A 85 15.93 -56.69 41.19
N SER A 86 16.89 -56.67 40.27
CA SER A 86 16.83 -57.42 39.01
C SER A 86 17.09 -58.92 39.19
N SER A 87 17.70 -59.33 40.31
CA SER A 87 17.86 -60.72 40.73
C SER A 87 16.66 -61.26 41.52
N ILE A 88 15.69 -60.42 41.87
CA ILE A 88 14.38 -60.90 42.31
C ILE A 88 13.71 -61.45 41.05
N PRO A 89 13.48 -62.77 40.93
CA PRO A 89 12.66 -63.27 39.84
C PRO A 89 11.31 -62.58 39.97
N SER A 90 10.92 -61.83 38.94
CA SER A 90 9.54 -61.41 38.78
C SER A 90 8.72 -62.69 38.70
N PHE A 91 8.16 -63.12 39.84
CA PHE A 91 7.35 -64.31 39.95
C PHE A 91 6.19 -64.16 38.95
N PRO A 92 6.14 -64.93 37.86
CA PRO A 92 4.91 -65.09 37.11
C PRO A 92 4.07 -66.03 37.97
N GLY A 93 3.21 -65.46 38.80
CA GLY A 93 2.37 -66.20 39.73
C GLY A 93 2.94 -66.23 41.14
N ALA A 94 2.63 -65.19 41.92
CA ALA A 94 2.33 -65.41 43.32
C ALA A 94 1.12 -66.36 43.35
N SER A 95 1.41 -67.64 43.56
CA SER A 95 0.41 -68.61 43.95
C SER A 95 -0.22 -68.11 45.25
N GLU A 96 -1.54 -68.05 45.23
CA GLU A 96 -2.44 -67.95 46.37
C GLU A 96 -2.16 -69.12 47.32
N GLN A 97 -1.12 -69.01 48.13
CA GLN A 97 -0.89 -69.88 49.28
C GLN A 97 -0.46 -69.01 50.46
N CYS A 98 -1.34 -68.11 50.86
CA CYS A 98 -1.53 -67.69 52.24
C CYS A 98 -2.83 -66.88 52.32
N LEU A 99 -3.94 -67.62 52.47
CA LEU A 99 -5.13 -67.36 53.30
C LEU A 99 -6.27 -68.15 52.66
N GLY A 100 -6.83 -69.11 53.39
CA GLY A 100 -7.92 -69.95 52.91
C GLY A 100 -9.18 -69.13 52.70
N GLU A 101 -9.44 -68.71 51.46
CA GLU A 101 -10.77 -68.31 51.02
C GLU A 101 -11.49 -69.52 50.41
N PRO A 102 -12.74 -69.81 50.81
CA PRO A 102 -13.51 -70.89 50.21
C PRO A 102 -13.74 -70.59 48.72
N LEU A 103 -13.54 -71.59 47.86
CA LEU A 103 -13.88 -71.47 46.44
C LEU A 103 -15.33 -70.95 46.30
N PRO A 104 -15.55 -69.86 45.57
CA PRO A 104 -16.87 -69.27 45.43
C PRO A 104 -17.83 -70.26 44.76
N SER A 105 -19.07 -70.25 45.23
CA SER A 105 -20.15 -71.06 44.67
C SER A 105 -20.37 -70.70 43.18
N PRO A 106 -20.90 -71.61 42.35
CA PRO A 106 -21.15 -71.33 40.93
C PRO A 106 -22.14 -70.18 40.68
N GLU A 107 -22.91 -69.79 41.69
CA GLU A 107 -23.81 -68.63 41.65
C GLU A 107 -23.05 -67.31 41.89
N GLU A 108 -22.07 -67.30 42.80
CA GLU A 108 -21.19 -66.15 43.05
C GLU A 108 -20.24 -65.89 41.87
N LEU A 109 -19.77 -66.96 41.20
CA LEU A 109 -18.98 -66.84 39.97
C LEU A 109 -19.75 -66.17 38.83
N LYS A 110 -21.02 -66.53 38.64
CA LYS A 110 -21.88 -65.88 37.64
C LYS A 110 -22.17 -64.42 37.99
N ALA A 111 -22.39 -64.11 39.27
CA ALA A 111 -22.57 -62.73 39.71
C ALA A 111 -21.30 -61.88 39.47
N LEU A 112 -20.11 -62.45 39.70
CA LEU A 112 -18.84 -61.79 39.38
C LEU A 112 -18.64 -61.62 37.86
N GLU A 113 -19.03 -62.61 37.04
CA GLU A 113 -18.97 -62.50 35.58
C GLU A 113 -19.88 -61.39 35.05
N ASP A 114 -21.11 -61.29 35.56
CA ASP A 114 -22.06 -60.23 35.22
C ASP A 114 -21.54 -58.84 35.67
N GLU A 115 -20.95 -58.75 36.87
CA GLU A 115 -20.33 -57.51 37.37
C GLU A 115 -19.12 -57.10 36.52
N LEU A 116 -18.29 -58.07 36.12
CA LEU A 116 -17.16 -57.85 35.23
C LEU A 116 -17.64 -57.35 33.86
N GLU A 117 -18.72 -57.93 33.31
CA GLU A 117 -19.31 -57.47 32.05
C GLU A 117 -19.77 -56.01 32.14
N ILE A 118 -20.51 -55.64 33.20
CA ILE A 118 -20.95 -54.24 33.43
C ILE A 118 -19.73 -53.31 33.54
N LEU A 119 -18.69 -53.71 34.27
CA LEU A 119 -17.46 -52.93 34.40
C LEU A 119 -16.73 -52.78 33.07
N THR A 120 -16.68 -53.81 32.23
CA THR A 120 -16.08 -53.72 30.89
C THR A 120 -16.86 -52.79 29.96
N GLN A 121 -18.20 -52.84 29.99
CA GLN A 121 -19.05 -51.93 29.23
C GLN A 121 -18.83 -50.47 29.67
N ARG A 122 -18.77 -50.21 30.99
CA ARG A 122 -18.48 -48.87 31.54
C ARG A 122 -17.09 -48.39 31.16
N LYS A 123 -16.08 -49.25 31.22
CA LYS A 123 -14.71 -48.94 30.77
C LYS A 123 -14.68 -48.57 29.30
N ASN A 124 -15.41 -49.30 28.45
CA ASN A 124 -15.49 -49.01 27.02
C ASN A 124 -16.17 -47.67 26.74
N MET A 125 -17.25 -47.33 27.45
CA MET A 125 -17.88 -46.01 27.33
C MET A 125 -16.94 -44.87 27.75
N ILE A 126 -16.21 -45.04 28.87
CA ILE A 126 -15.23 -44.04 29.34
C ILE A 126 -14.11 -43.89 28.30
N ASN A 127 -13.64 -44.97 27.71
CA ASN A 127 -12.62 -44.93 26.66
C ASN A 127 -13.11 -44.23 25.40
N ALA A 128 -14.37 -44.46 25.00
CA ALA A 128 -14.97 -43.76 23.85
C ALA A 128 -15.04 -42.24 24.11
N HIS A 129 -15.56 -41.83 25.28
CA HIS A 129 -15.62 -40.42 25.66
C HIS A 129 -14.23 -39.79 25.78
N LYS A 130 -13.23 -40.53 26.30
CA LYS A 130 -11.83 -40.09 26.33
C LYS A 130 -11.27 -39.87 24.93
N MET A 131 -11.56 -40.76 23.97
CA MET A 131 -11.12 -40.59 22.58
C MET A 131 -11.78 -39.39 21.90
N GLU A 132 -13.07 -39.16 22.16
CA GLU A 132 -13.79 -38.00 21.66
C GLU A 132 -13.19 -36.69 22.19
N LEU A 133 -12.96 -36.60 23.51
CA LEU A 133 -12.33 -35.44 24.13
C LEU A 133 -10.88 -35.22 23.63
N LEU A 134 -10.12 -36.29 23.40
CA LEU A 134 -8.79 -36.19 22.79
C LEU A 134 -8.84 -35.65 21.36
N ASN A 135 -9.82 -36.07 20.55
CA ASN A 135 -9.99 -35.54 19.20
C ASN A 135 -10.40 -34.05 19.23
N GLU A 136 -11.35 -33.66 20.09
CA GLU A 136 -11.76 -32.27 20.25
C GLU A 136 -10.60 -31.37 20.69
N THR A 137 -9.85 -31.79 21.71
CA THR A 137 -8.68 -31.04 22.19
C THR A 137 -7.59 -30.93 21.12
N GLN A 138 -7.34 -31.97 20.32
CA GLN A 138 -6.44 -31.90 19.17
C GLN A 138 -6.94 -30.93 18.09
N GLN A 139 -8.24 -30.92 17.78
CA GLN A 139 -8.81 -29.99 16.81
C GLN A 139 -8.74 -28.54 17.29
N LEU A 140 -9.07 -28.29 18.56
CA LEU A 140 -8.94 -26.97 19.18
C LEU A 140 -7.49 -26.50 19.17
N SER A 141 -6.54 -27.38 19.51
CA SER A 141 -5.10 -27.07 19.45
C SER A 141 -4.65 -26.68 18.03
N LYS A 142 -5.09 -27.42 17.00
CA LYS A 142 -4.81 -27.07 15.59
C LYS A 142 -5.42 -25.71 15.19
N ARG A 143 -6.65 -25.41 15.60
CA ARG A 143 -7.30 -24.12 15.33
C ARG A 143 -6.59 -22.98 16.05
N MET A 144 -6.19 -23.19 17.30
CA MET A 144 -5.42 -22.22 18.08
C MET A 144 -4.05 -21.96 17.44
N GLN A 145 -3.35 -22.99 16.98
CA GLN A 145 -2.07 -22.83 16.28
C GLN A 145 -2.23 -22.04 14.96
N LYS A 146 -3.28 -22.33 14.18
CA LYS A 146 -3.57 -21.61 12.92
C LYS A 146 -3.88 -20.14 13.18
N THR A 147 -4.73 -19.84 14.16
CA THR A 147 -5.07 -18.45 14.54
C THR A 147 -3.85 -17.72 15.08
N GLN A 148 -3.00 -18.37 15.87
CA GLN A 148 -1.75 -17.80 16.34
C GLN A 148 -0.76 -17.50 15.19
N SER A 149 -0.64 -18.38 14.20
CA SER A 149 0.22 -18.12 13.03
C SER A 149 -0.31 -16.97 12.18
N GLU A 150 -1.63 -16.86 12.01
CA GLU A 150 -2.25 -15.77 11.25
C GLU A 150 -2.07 -14.43 11.98
N LEU A 151 -2.27 -14.40 13.30
CA LEU A 151 -2.03 -13.21 14.10
C LEU A 151 -0.57 -12.74 14.01
N ARG A 152 0.40 -13.66 14.07
CA ARG A 152 1.82 -13.32 13.88
C ARG A 152 2.07 -12.68 12.52
N ARG A 153 1.51 -13.26 11.45
CA ARG A 153 1.64 -12.71 10.10
C ARG A 153 1.05 -11.30 9.99
N GLN A 154 -0.10 -11.06 10.62
CA GLN A 154 -0.73 -9.74 10.63
C GLN A 154 0.08 -8.72 11.43
N VAL A 155 0.64 -9.12 12.57
CA VAL A 155 1.52 -8.27 13.39
C VAL A 155 2.79 -7.91 12.60
N GLU A 156 3.42 -8.88 11.93
CA GLU A 156 4.59 -8.64 11.07
C GLU A 156 4.25 -7.67 9.92
N ALA A 157 3.14 -7.88 9.22
CA ALA A 157 2.69 -6.99 8.15
C ALA A 157 2.35 -5.56 8.64
N THR A 158 1.79 -5.44 9.84
CA THR A 158 1.51 -4.14 10.46
C THR A 158 2.81 -3.45 10.89
N SER A 159 3.77 -4.21 11.41
CA SER A 159 5.09 -3.70 11.80
C SER A 159 5.88 -3.19 10.61
N THR A 160 5.87 -3.89 9.47
CA THR A 160 6.54 -3.42 8.25
C THR A 160 5.89 -2.16 7.71
N THR A 161 4.56 -2.11 7.69
CA THR A 161 3.81 -0.92 7.28
C THR A 161 4.10 0.27 8.19
N SER A 162 4.13 0.06 9.51
CA SER A 162 4.49 1.09 10.49
C SER A 162 5.93 1.59 10.28
N PHE A 163 6.88 0.70 10.00
CA PHE A 163 8.25 1.08 9.65
C PHE A 163 8.31 1.97 8.40
N HIS A 164 7.60 1.59 7.32
CA HIS A 164 7.53 2.39 6.10
C HIS A 164 6.89 3.77 6.36
N PHE A 165 5.82 3.83 7.16
CA PHE A 165 5.17 5.08 7.53
C PHE A 165 6.09 6.00 8.33
N THR A 166 6.78 5.46 9.35
CA THR A 166 7.74 6.22 10.16
C THR A 166 8.90 6.74 9.29
N LYS A 167 9.41 5.93 8.36
CA LYS A 167 10.46 6.35 7.42
C LYS A 167 9.98 7.47 6.50
N ALA A 168 8.77 7.37 5.96
CA ALA A 168 8.19 8.41 5.12
C ALA A 168 7.98 9.72 5.91
N GLN A 169 7.52 9.62 7.17
CA GLN A 169 7.35 10.77 8.05
C GLN A 169 8.70 11.44 8.38
N GLN A 170 9.76 10.66 8.61
CA GLN A 170 11.09 11.18 8.85
C GLN A 170 11.67 11.87 7.61
N ASN A 171 11.46 11.30 6.42
CA ASN A 171 11.85 11.94 5.16
C ASN A 171 11.11 13.26 4.97
N LEU A 172 9.79 13.27 5.18
CA LEU A 172 9.00 14.50 5.07
C LEU A 172 9.48 15.57 6.06
N ALA A 173 9.75 15.19 7.31
CA ALA A 173 10.29 16.10 8.30
C ALA A 173 11.64 16.69 7.87
N SER A 174 12.55 15.87 7.30
CA SER A 174 13.83 16.36 6.79
C SER A 174 13.70 17.33 5.61
N VAL A 175 12.73 17.09 4.71
CA VAL A 175 12.47 17.98 3.57
C VAL A 175 11.88 19.30 4.04
N VAL A 176 10.94 19.25 4.99
CA VAL A 176 10.38 20.46 5.61
C VAL A 176 11.47 21.25 6.34
N ASP A 177 12.34 20.59 7.09
CA ASP A 177 13.44 21.24 7.78
C ASP A 177 14.45 21.86 6.80
N ALA A 178 14.78 21.17 5.70
CA ALA A 178 15.60 21.72 4.63
C ALA A 178 14.96 22.98 4.01
N HIS A 179 13.66 22.95 3.72
CA HIS A 179 12.95 24.12 3.21
C HIS A 179 12.91 25.26 4.22
N LEU A 180 12.60 24.98 5.49
CA LEU A 180 12.59 26.00 6.55
C LEU A 180 13.96 26.65 6.74
N ASN A 181 15.04 25.88 6.70
CA ASN A 181 16.41 26.41 6.72
C ASN A 181 16.70 27.28 5.50
N THR A 182 16.22 26.88 4.32
CA THR A 182 16.34 27.69 3.09
C THR A 182 15.59 29.02 3.21
N PHE A 183 14.37 29.01 3.75
CA PHE A 183 13.58 30.21 4.01
C PHE A 183 14.19 31.09 5.11
N HIS A 184 14.81 30.51 6.13
CA HIS A 184 15.41 31.28 7.23
C HIS A 184 16.71 31.98 6.79
N ASN A 185 17.48 31.36 5.91
CA ASN A 185 18.69 31.94 5.33
C ASN A 185 18.39 32.99 4.25
N PHE A 186 17.12 33.11 3.82
CA PHE A 186 16.68 34.08 2.80
C PHE A 186 16.81 35.54 3.28
N ASP A 187 16.59 35.82 4.57
CA ASP A 187 16.77 37.18 5.13
C ASP A 187 18.25 37.61 5.24
N GLN A 188 19.19 36.67 5.04
CA GLN A 188 20.63 36.90 5.16
C GLN A 188 21.38 36.87 3.80
N ALA A 189 20.70 36.51 2.71
CA ALA A 189 21.29 36.38 1.39
C ALA A 189 21.29 37.72 0.63
N GLU A 190 22.40 38.07 -0.04
CA GLU A 190 22.47 39.24 -0.92
C GLU A 190 21.53 39.06 -2.13
N GLU A 191 21.03 40.17 -2.72
CA GLU A 191 19.96 40.20 -3.76
C GLU A 191 20.17 39.26 -4.97
N GLU A 192 21.39 38.77 -5.23
CA GLU A 192 21.69 37.83 -6.32
C GLU A 192 21.42 36.35 -5.96
N GLU A 193 21.34 35.96 -4.68
CA GLU A 193 21.09 34.57 -4.25
C GLU A 193 19.60 34.27 -4.02
N ALA A 194 18.72 35.27 -4.11
CA ALA A 194 17.28 35.14 -3.92
C ALA A 194 16.56 34.58 -5.18
N MET A 195 17.01 33.45 -5.72
CA MET A 195 16.27 32.75 -6.78
C MET A 195 15.13 31.91 -6.20
N PHE A 196 13.91 32.44 -6.31
CA PHE A 196 12.65 31.81 -5.85
C PHE A 196 12.12 30.67 -6.75
N LEU A 197 12.89 30.26 -7.76
CA LEU A 197 12.47 29.28 -8.76
C LEU A 197 13.15 27.93 -8.48
N SER A 198 12.48 27.09 -7.69
CA SER A 198 12.82 25.67 -7.65
C SER A 198 12.23 24.97 -8.87
N GLN A 199 13.08 24.57 -9.82
CA GLN A 199 12.70 23.65 -10.87
C GLN A 199 12.78 22.23 -10.30
N VAL A 200 11.62 21.66 -9.96
CA VAL A 200 11.53 20.25 -9.58
C VAL A 200 11.35 19.44 -10.85
N ASP A 201 12.23 18.48 -11.08
CA ASP A 201 12.11 17.52 -12.16
C ASP A 201 10.93 16.57 -11.89
N LEU A 202 9.93 16.61 -12.78
CA LEU A 202 8.69 15.85 -12.66
C LEU A 202 8.73 14.55 -13.47
N GLU A 203 9.85 14.22 -14.12
CA GLU A 203 9.97 13.00 -14.94
C GLU A 203 9.69 11.71 -14.14
N GLU A 204 10.12 11.65 -12.87
CA GLU A 204 9.88 10.48 -12.01
C GLU A 204 8.39 10.30 -11.71
N TRP A 205 7.67 11.40 -11.47
CA TRP A 205 6.22 11.39 -11.24
C TRP A 205 5.46 10.98 -12.50
N GLN A 206 5.88 11.47 -13.67
CA GLN A 206 5.30 11.07 -14.95
C GLN A 206 5.51 9.57 -15.22
N LYS A 207 6.70 9.02 -14.92
CA LYS A 207 6.98 7.58 -15.06
C LYS A 207 6.08 6.73 -14.14
N GLU A 208 5.83 7.17 -12.91
CA GLU A 208 4.89 6.48 -12.01
C GLU A 208 3.44 6.60 -12.48
N GLU A 209 3.01 7.79 -12.91
CA GLU A 209 1.67 8.01 -13.46
C GLU A 209 1.41 7.14 -14.69
N ASP A 210 2.36 7.06 -15.62
CA ASP A 210 2.29 6.21 -16.81
C ASP A 210 2.19 4.73 -16.44
N LYS A 211 2.96 4.29 -15.43
CA LYS A 211 2.91 2.90 -14.96
C LYS A 211 1.53 2.54 -14.42
N PHE A 212 0.93 3.38 -13.57
CA PHE A 212 -0.41 3.13 -13.04
C PHE A 212 -1.50 3.26 -14.10
N THR A 213 -1.37 4.22 -15.01
CA THR A 213 -2.28 4.41 -16.15
C THR A 213 -2.27 3.20 -17.08
N ASN A 214 -1.09 2.64 -17.36
CA ASN A 214 -0.95 1.41 -18.15
C ASN A 214 -1.54 0.18 -17.45
N LEU A 215 -1.33 0.04 -16.14
CA LEU A 215 -1.94 -1.02 -15.34
C LEU A 215 -3.47 -0.94 -15.35
N LEU A 216 -4.00 0.27 -15.15
CA LEU A 216 -5.44 0.53 -15.18
C LEU A 216 -6.02 0.25 -16.58
N THR A 217 -5.35 0.71 -17.62
CA THR A 217 -5.76 0.48 -19.02
C THR A 217 -5.76 -1.01 -19.34
N THR A 218 -4.76 -1.77 -18.91
CA THR A 218 -4.68 -3.22 -19.10
C THR A 218 -5.79 -3.93 -18.34
N TYR A 219 -6.07 -3.52 -17.11
CA TYR A 219 -7.17 -4.05 -16.30
C TYR A 219 -8.53 -3.80 -16.96
N ILE A 220 -8.75 -2.59 -17.46
CA ILE A 220 -9.96 -2.22 -18.21
C ILE A 220 -10.05 -3.06 -19.49
N GLN A 221 -9.01 -3.13 -20.31
CA GLN A 221 -9.06 -3.95 -21.52
C GLN A 221 -9.37 -5.42 -21.22
N LYS A 222 -8.87 -5.97 -20.11
CA LYS A 222 -9.16 -7.33 -19.67
C LYS A 222 -10.61 -7.52 -19.22
N GLN A 223 -11.20 -6.55 -18.53
CA GLN A 223 -12.59 -6.62 -18.05
C GLN A 223 -13.65 -6.34 -19.12
N PHE A 224 -13.26 -5.67 -20.20
CA PHE A 224 -14.21 -5.12 -21.18
C PHE A 224 -14.07 -5.70 -22.60
N ARG A 225 -13.07 -6.57 -22.88
CA ARG A 225 -12.91 -7.21 -24.20
C ARG A 225 -13.91 -8.32 -24.51
N GLU A 226 -14.66 -8.84 -23.53
CA GLU A 226 -15.56 -9.99 -23.71
C GLU A 226 -16.96 -9.66 -24.27
N VAL A 227 -17.35 -8.39 -24.41
CA VAL A 227 -18.73 -8.01 -24.81
C VAL A 227 -18.84 -7.58 -26.29
N CYS A 228 -17.73 -7.55 -27.04
CA CYS A 228 -17.71 -7.08 -28.43
C CYS A 228 -17.88 -8.18 -29.48
N THR A 229 -18.69 -9.20 -29.21
CA THR A 229 -19.09 -10.18 -30.23
C THR A 229 -20.60 -10.35 -30.20
N GLU A 230 -21.22 -9.90 -31.30
CA GLU A 230 -22.54 -10.28 -31.82
C GLU A 230 -23.71 -9.30 -31.55
N ASP A 231 -24.14 -8.69 -32.66
CA ASP A 231 -25.49 -8.29 -33.04
C ASP A 231 -26.19 -7.12 -32.33
N CYS A 232 -25.76 -5.90 -32.70
CA CYS A 232 -26.48 -4.64 -32.47
C CYS A 232 -27.59 -4.40 -33.53
N SER A 233 -28.70 -5.12 -33.48
CA SER A 233 -29.90 -4.73 -34.23
C SER A 233 -31.18 -4.99 -33.45
N GLN A 234 -31.90 -3.89 -33.17
CA GLN A 234 -33.22 -3.83 -32.50
C GLN A 234 -33.07 -4.10 -30.99
N TYR A 235 -33.52 -3.27 -30.05
CA TYR A 235 -34.85 -2.68 -29.92
C TYR A 235 -34.80 -1.39 -29.07
N VAL A 236 -35.86 -0.60 -29.26
CA VAL A 236 -36.15 0.70 -28.64
C VAL A 236 -36.31 0.61 -27.12
N LEU A 237 -35.79 1.62 -26.43
CA LEU A 237 -35.93 1.88 -25.00
C LEU A 237 -37.20 2.73 -24.70
N LEU A 238 -37.81 2.40 -23.56
CA LEU A 238 -38.77 3.13 -22.71
C LEU A 238 -40.21 3.35 -23.20
N ASP A 239 -41.15 3.02 -22.31
CA ASP A 239 -41.99 4.07 -21.72
C ASP A 239 -42.56 3.63 -20.36
N VAL A 240 -42.22 4.36 -19.29
CA VAL A 240 -43.16 4.57 -18.19
C VAL A 240 -42.94 5.99 -17.67
N ASN A 241 -43.55 6.94 -18.39
CA ASN A 241 -44.44 7.94 -17.81
C ASN A 241 -44.20 8.28 -16.32
N ASN A 242 -43.79 9.52 -16.12
CA ASN A 242 -43.61 10.23 -14.85
C ASN A 242 -42.27 9.99 -14.16
N LEU A 243 -41.34 10.90 -14.43
CA LEU A 243 -40.98 11.89 -13.41
C LEU A 243 -40.30 13.08 -14.08
N GLU A 244 -40.79 14.26 -13.73
CA GLU A 244 -40.34 15.58 -14.17
C GLU A 244 -38.82 15.75 -13.94
N LEU A 245 -38.02 15.39 -14.94
CA LEU A 245 -36.56 15.51 -14.89
C LEU A 245 -36.03 16.51 -15.95
N SER A 246 -36.89 17.45 -16.36
CA SER A 246 -36.52 18.59 -17.21
C SER A 246 -35.50 19.53 -16.57
N LEU A 247 -35.24 19.41 -15.26
CA LEU A 247 -34.22 20.17 -14.54
C LEU A 247 -32.87 19.44 -14.37
N VAL A 248 -32.81 18.11 -14.54
CA VAL A 248 -31.59 17.32 -14.26
C VAL A 248 -30.91 16.80 -15.53
N ARG A 249 -31.67 16.52 -16.59
CA ARG A 249 -31.10 16.25 -17.91
C ARG A 249 -31.18 17.52 -18.72
N GLY A 250 -30.03 18.10 -19.06
CA GLY A 250 -29.94 19.13 -20.09
C GLY A 250 -30.68 18.72 -21.37
N ALA A 251 -30.87 19.69 -22.27
CA ALA A 251 -31.72 19.56 -23.44
C ALA A 251 -31.55 18.20 -24.15
N GLY A 252 -32.66 17.55 -24.49
CA GLY A 252 -32.74 16.13 -24.89
C GLY A 252 -31.73 15.69 -25.96
N GLU A 253 -31.62 14.38 -26.19
CA GLU A 253 -30.57 13.79 -27.06
C GLU A 253 -30.43 14.48 -28.43
N ASP A 254 -31.55 14.91 -29.03
CA ASP A 254 -31.54 15.67 -30.28
C ASP A 254 -30.93 17.07 -30.15
N GLN A 255 -31.16 17.77 -29.04
CA GLN A 255 -30.56 19.07 -28.78
C GLN A 255 -29.09 18.92 -28.39
N TYR A 256 -28.72 17.86 -27.67
CA TYR A 256 -27.32 17.52 -27.42
C TYR A 256 -26.58 17.22 -28.74
N ARG A 257 -27.15 16.38 -29.63
CA ARG A 257 -26.59 16.11 -30.96
C ARG A 257 -26.48 17.37 -31.81
N ARG A 258 -27.49 18.25 -31.75
CA ARG A 258 -27.43 19.58 -32.38
C ARG A 258 -26.30 20.43 -31.81
N ASN A 259 -26.15 20.48 -30.48
CA ASN A 259 -25.09 21.24 -29.83
C ASN A 259 -23.71 20.69 -30.17
N VAL A 260 -23.53 19.37 -30.24
CA VAL A 260 -22.26 18.74 -30.67
C VAL A 260 -21.95 19.04 -32.14
N ALA A 261 -22.96 18.94 -33.01
CA ALA A 261 -22.81 19.31 -34.42
C ALA A 261 -22.46 20.80 -34.58
N GLU A 262 -23.11 21.65 -33.78
CA GLU A 262 -22.88 23.09 -33.78
C GLU A 262 -21.50 23.46 -33.20
N LEU A 263 -21.06 22.82 -32.12
CA LEU A 263 -19.70 22.98 -31.60
C LEU A 263 -18.65 22.52 -32.60
N ARG A 264 -18.89 21.40 -33.31
CA ARG A 264 -18.00 20.95 -34.38
C ARG A 264 -17.97 21.95 -35.54
N ARG A 265 -19.11 22.54 -35.89
CA ARG A 265 -19.21 23.61 -36.91
C ARG A 265 -18.46 24.87 -36.47
N LEU A 266 -18.63 25.30 -35.22
CA LEU A 266 -17.94 26.47 -34.66
C LEU A 266 -16.43 26.25 -34.58
N ASN A 267 -15.98 25.08 -34.16
CA ASN A 267 -14.55 24.74 -34.16
C ASN A 267 -13.97 24.71 -35.58
N ALA A 268 -14.72 24.25 -36.58
CA ALA A 268 -14.27 24.30 -37.97
C ALA A 268 -14.20 25.75 -38.51
N LEU A 269 -15.00 26.66 -37.98
CA LEU A 269 -15.03 28.07 -38.37
C LEU A 269 -14.02 28.93 -37.63
N LEU A 270 -13.59 28.54 -36.43
CA LEU A 270 -12.67 29.30 -35.58
C LEU A 270 -11.38 29.72 -36.32
N PRO A 271 -10.66 28.83 -37.04
CA PRO A 271 -9.43 29.21 -37.72
C PRO A 271 -9.66 30.29 -38.78
N GLN A 272 -10.76 30.17 -39.53
CA GLN A 272 -11.14 31.12 -40.57
C GLN A 272 -11.52 32.47 -39.97
N THR A 273 -12.25 32.49 -38.84
CA THR A 273 -12.62 33.74 -38.18
C THR A 273 -11.43 34.46 -37.57
N GLU A 274 -10.45 33.74 -37.02
CA GLU A 274 -9.22 34.34 -36.50
C GLU A 274 -8.33 34.89 -37.63
N GLU A 275 -8.25 34.19 -38.76
CA GLU A 275 -7.57 34.71 -39.95
C GLU A 275 -8.20 36.03 -40.43
N TRP A 276 -9.54 36.09 -40.49
CA TRP A 276 -10.25 37.32 -40.86
C TRP A 276 -10.02 38.45 -39.86
N ARG A 277 -10.04 38.15 -38.55
CA ARG A 277 -9.80 39.13 -37.50
C ARG A 277 -8.41 39.75 -37.63
N LEU A 278 -7.39 38.94 -37.86
CA LEU A 278 -6.01 39.40 -38.02
C LEU A 278 -5.80 40.18 -39.31
N CYS A 279 -6.36 39.72 -40.43
CA CYS A 279 -6.36 40.48 -41.67
C CYS A 279 -6.99 41.88 -41.47
N GLY A 280 -8.11 41.96 -40.73
CA GLY A 280 -8.76 43.22 -40.38
C GLY A 280 -7.86 44.13 -39.54
N LEU A 281 -7.19 43.59 -38.52
CA LEU A 281 -6.28 44.33 -37.65
C LEU A 281 -5.08 44.89 -38.43
N ILE A 282 -4.47 44.08 -39.31
CA ILE A 282 -3.35 44.50 -40.16
C ILE A 282 -3.77 45.63 -41.09
N GLN A 283 -4.94 45.51 -41.73
CA GLN A 283 -5.45 46.58 -42.60
C GLN A 283 -5.72 47.86 -41.82
N GLN A 284 -6.22 47.76 -40.58
CA GLN A 284 -6.45 48.92 -39.72
C GLN A 284 -5.15 49.64 -39.38
N GLU A 285 -4.13 48.92 -38.92
CA GLU A 285 -2.83 49.51 -38.58
C GLU A 285 -2.13 50.08 -39.82
N ARG A 286 -2.23 49.41 -40.97
CA ARG A 286 -1.74 49.94 -42.25
C ARG A 286 -2.38 51.30 -42.57
N ARG A 287 -3.71 51.42 -42.47
CA ARG A 287 -4.38 52.70 -42.74
C ARG A 287 -3.98 53.78 -41.73
N LYS A 288 -3.79 53.44 -40.46
CA LYS A 288 -3.29 54.40 -39.46
C LYS A 288 -1.90 54.91 -39.82
N ALA A 289 -0.99 54.02 -40.23
CA ALA A 289 0.35 54.39 -40.66
C ALA A 289 0.31 55.28 -41.93
N GLU A 290 -0.54 54.95 -42.90
CA GLU A 290 -0.76 55.78 -44.11
C GLU A 290 -1.26 57.19 -43.75
N VAL A 291 -2.19 57.31 -42.80
CA VAL A 291 -2.68 58.61 -42.31
C VAL A 291 -1.58 59.37 -41.57
N MET A 292 -0.83 58.73 -40.68
CA MET A 292 0.26 59.37 -39.95
C MET A 292 1.35 59.88 -40.91
N GLU A 293 1.66 59.13 -41.96
CA GLU A 293 2.67 59.55 -42.94
C GLU A 293 2.15 60.71 -43.81
N ALA A 294 0.88 60.67 -44.21
CA ALA A 294 0.24 61.80 -44.88
C ALA A 294 0.22 63.06 -44.00
N GLU A 295 -0.04 62.93 -42.70
CA GLU A 295 0.02 64.03 -41.74
C GLU A 295 1.43 64.61 -41.59
N LYS A 296 2.47 63.75 -41.53
CA LYS A 296 3.88 64.19 -41.52
C LYS A 296 4.24 64.93 -42.81
N LEU A 297 3.85 64.40 -43.97
CA LEU A 297 4.09 65.05 -45.26
C LEU A 297 3.40 66.40 -45.36
N LEU A 298 2.15 66.50 -44.89
CA LEU A 298 1.44 67.78 -44.79
C LEU A 298 2.13 68.74 -43.83
N ALA A 299 2.62 68.28 -42.67
CA ALA A 299 3.38 69.12 -41.75
C ALA A 299 4.70 69.63 -42.37
N ALA A 300 5.43 68.77 -43.10
CA ALA A 300 6.65 69.13 -43.80
C ALA A 300 6.40 70.13 -44.94
N LEU A 301 5.28 69.99 -45.66
CA LEU A 301 4.80 70.95 -46.67
C LEU A 301 4.51 72.32 -46.05
N HIS A 302 3.79 72.36 -44.92
CA HIS A 302 3.49 73.61 -44.22
C HIS A 302 4.73 74.32 -43.66
N GLN A 303 5.78 73.56 -43.31
CA GLN A 303 7.05 74.09 -42.81
C GLN A 303 8.04 74.47 -43.93
N GLY A 304 7.71 74.21 -45.20
CA GLY A 304 8.55 74.56 -46.36
C GLY A 304 9.79 73.67 -46.54
N HIS A 305 9.81 72.48 -45.93
CA HIS A 305 10.96 71.56 -45.93
C HIS A 305 10.96 70.59 -47.13
N LEU A 306 10.49 70.99 -48.30
CA LEU A 306 10.63 70.14 -49.49
C LEU A 306 11.99 70.33 -50.16
N PRO A 307 12.72 69.24 -50.43
CA PRO A 307 13.92 69.29 -51.27
C PRO A 307 13.53 69.84 -52.65
N SER A 308 14.16 70.94 -53.08
CA SER A 308 13.93 71.51 -54.43
C SER A 308 14.86 70.93 -55.50
N ASP A 309 15.85 70.12 -55.09
CA ASP A 309 16.89 69.59 -55.98
C ASP A 309 16.52 68.23 -56.57
N LEU A 310 16.40 68.19 -57.89
CA LEU A 310 15.96 67.02 -58.67
C LEU A 310 16.89 65.80 -58.53
N ILE A 311 18.18 66.01 -58.22
CA ILE A 311 19.18 64.94 -58.06
C ILE A 311 19.01 64.25 -56.70
N VAL A 312 18.79 65.04 -55.65
CA VAL A 312 18.54 64.53 -54.28
C VAL A 312 17.23 63.76 -54.25
N LEU A 313 16.18 64.28 -54.89
CA LEU A 313 14.90 63.59 -55.06
C LEU A 313 15.08 62.24 -55.76
N LYS A 314 15.83 62.16 -56.86
CA LYS A 314 16.07 60.88 -57.57
C LYS A 314 16.81 59.86 -56.71
N GLN A 315 17.81 60.28 -55.94
CA GLN A 315 18.52 59.39 -55.02
C GLN A 315 17.61 58.90 -53.90
N GLN A 316 16.80 59.79 -53.32
CA GLN A 316 15.81 59.43 -52.31
C GLN A 316 14.72 58.51 -52.84
N THR A 317 14.24 58.73 -54.08
CA THR A 317 13.27 57.82 -54.71
C THR A 317 13.87 56.44 -54.92
N GLN A 318 15.11 56.34 -55.38
CA GLN A 318 15.79 55.06 -55.56
C GLN A 318 16.03 54.33 -54.21
N GLU A 319 16.45 55.06 -53.17
CA GLU A 319 16.63 54.50 -51.82
C GLU A 319 15.29 54.03 -51.22
N VAL A 320 14.22 54.79 -51.45
CA VAL A 320 12.86 54.39 -51.04
C VAL A 320 12.37 53.17 -51.82
N GLU A 321 12.61 53.10 -53.13
CA GLU A 321 12.28 51.92 -53.96
C GLU A 321 13.04 50.67 -53.49
N GLU A 322 14.34 50.79 -53.22
CA GLU A 322 15.15 49.70 -52.68
C GLU A 322 14.63 49.26 -51.30
N SER A 323 14.36 50.20 -50.40
CA SER A 323 13.77 49.91 -49.08
C SER A 323 12.38 49.27 -49.18
N LEU A 324 11.55 49.70 -50.13
CA LEU A 324 10.22 49.15 -50.37
C LEU A 324 10.30 47.68 -50.78
N THR A 325 11.22 47.33 -51.68
CA THR A 325 11.40 45.93 -52.10
C THR A 325 11.86 45.02 -50.95
N VAL A 326 12.64 45.55 -50.00
CA VAL A 326 13.06 44.82 -48.79
C VAL A 326 11.86 44.60 -47.88
N VAL A 327 11.10 45.67 -47.60
CA VAL A 327 9.91 45.62 -46.74
C VAL A 327 8.84 44.70 -47.34
N GLU A 328 8.64 44.69 -48.66
CA GLU A 328 7.70 43.78 -49.33
C GLU A 328 8.07 42.30 -49.16
N LYS A 329 9.38 41.98 -49.21
CA LYS A 329 9.87 40.62 -48.97
C LYS A 329 9.71 40.21 -47.51
N GLU A 330 10.01 41.10 -46.57
CA GLU A 330 9.81 40.86 -45.14
C GLU A 330 8.33 40.68 -44.80
N PHE A 331 7.44 41.48 -45.39
CA PHE A 331 5.99 41.34 -45.25
C PHE A 331 5.50 39.96 -45.71
N TRP A 332 5.93 39.51 -46.89
CA TRP A 332 5.58 38.18 -47.39
C TRP A 332 6.05 37.05 -46.47
N HIS A 333 7.28 37.15 -45.95
CA HIS A 333 7.81 36.18 -45.01
C HIS A 333 7.01 36.16 -43.69
N GLN A 334 6.74 37.33 -43.11
CA GLN A 334 5.95 37.47 -41.88
C GLN A 334 4.53 36.95 -42.06
N GLN A 335 3.89 37.21 -43.20
CA GLN A 335 2.56 36.70 -43.50
C GLN A 335 2.53 35.16 -43.52
N GLN A 336 3.53 34.54 -44.14
CA GLN A 336 3.64 33.08 -44.19
C GLN A 336 3.88 32.46 -42.81
N THR A 337 4.76 33.08 -42.00
CA THR A 337 5.00 32.65 -40.62
C THR A 337 3.76 32.82 -39.74
N MET A 338 3.04 33.93 -39.88
CA MET A 338 1.80 34.17 -39.13
C MET A 338 0.73 33.13 -39.46
N GLN A 339 0.56 32.75 -40.72
CA GLN A 339 -0.36 31.67 -41.12
C GLN A 339 0.01 30.32 -40.49
N ALA A 340 1.30 29.98 -40.45
CA ALA A 340 1.77 28.74 -39.82
C ALA A 340 1.51 28.73 -38.29
N VAL A 341 1.79 29.85 -37.61
CA VAL A 341 1.52 29.99 -36.17
C VAL A 341 0.02 29.92 -35.89
N LEU A 342 -0.83 30.50 -36.75
CA LEU A 342 -2.28 30.43 -36.58
C LEU A 342 -2.83 29.01 -36.72
N SER A 343 -2.30 28.21 -37.66
CA SER A 343 -2.66 26.80 -37.74
C SER A 343 -2.28 26.03 -36.47
N GLU A 344 -1.10 26.28 -35.92
CA GLU A 344 -0.62 25.62 -34.70
C GLU A 344 -1.45 26.03 -33.47
N VAL A 345 -1.76 27.31 -33.32
CA VAL A 345 -2.63 27.80 -32.24
C VAL A 345 -4.05 27.23 -32.37
N ALA A 346 -4.60 27.16 -33.57
CA ALA A 346 -5.91 26.55 -33.80
C ALA A 346 -5.93 25.06 -33.42
N GLU A 347 -4.87 24.31 -33.71
CA GLU A 347 -4.72 22.92 -33.28
C GLU A 347 -4.64 22.81 -31.73
N LEU A 348 -3.89 23.70 -31.08
CA LEU A 348 -3.75 23.74 -29.62
C LEU A 348 -5.02 24.18 -28.87
N GLU A 349 -5.82 25.08 -29.43
CA GLU A 349 -7.08 25.51 -28.82
C GLU A 349 -8.22 24.50 -29.07
N SER A 350 -8.23 23.86 -30.24
CA SER A 350 -9.18 22.78 -30.54
C SER A 350 -9.01 21.57 -29.59
N THR A 351 -7.77 21.28 -29.19
CA THR A 351 -7.44 20.19 -28.24
C THR A 351 -7.80 20.51 -26.79
N LYS A 352 -7.76 21.78 -26.37
CA LYS A 352 -8.18 22.21 -25.02
C LYS A 352 -9.70 22.17 -24.82
N THR A 353 -10.48 22.37 -25.88
CA THR A 353 -11.93 22.60 -25.73
C THR A 353 -12.77 21.33 -25.89
N ILE A 354 -12.32 20.31 -26.62
CA ILE A 354 -13.07 19.05 -26.80
C ILE A 354 -12.12 17.84 -26.91
N SER A 355 -11.41 17.49 -25.84
CA SER A 355 -10.63 16.23 -25.73
C SER A 355 -11.27 15.18 -24.83
N GLY A 356 -12.55 15.36 -24.48
CA GLY A 356 -13.36 14.26 -23.97
C GLY A 356 -14.04 13.59 -25.15
N ASP A 357 -13.69 12.34 -25.47
CA ASP A 357 -14.62 11.48 -26.19
C ASP A 357 -15.82 11.23 -25.26
N TYR A 358 -16.81 12.12 -25.33
CA TYR A 358 -17.98 12.10 -24.46
C TYR A 358 -18.88 10.90 -24.78
N GLU A 359 -18.76 10.34 -25.99
CA GLU A 359 -19.42 9.10 -26.38
C GLU A 359 -18.82 7.93 -25.62
N LEU A 360 -17.49 7.88 -25.48
CA LEU A 360 -16.81 6.94 -24.58
C LEU A 360 -17.19 7.13 -23.10
N LYS A 361 -17.37 8.37 -22.63
CA LYS A 361 -17.82 8.64 -21.25
C LYS A 361 -19.26 8.15 -21.02
N LEU A 362 -20.15 8.33 -21.99
CA LEU A 362 -21.53 7.84 -21.96
C LEU A 362 -21.59 6.31 -21.99
N GLN A 363 -20.75 5.67 -22.82
CA GLN A 363 -20.60 4.20 -22.85
C GLN A 363 -20.15 3.65 -21.49
N ARG A 364 -19.18 4.29 -20.84
CA ARG A 364 -18.71 3.90 -19.50
C ARG A 364 -19.81 4.04 -18.44
N GLN A 365 -20.56 5.15 -18.46
CA GLN A 365 -21.68 5.36 -17.54
C GLN A 365 -22.78 4.31 -17.73
N GLY A 366 -23.10 3.97 -18.98
CA GLY A 366 -24.05 2.90 -19.31
C GLY A 366 -23.62 1.55 -18.73
N TYR A 367 -22.34 1.19 -18.86
CA TYR A 367 -21.82 -0.04 -18.26
C TYR A 367 -21.96 -0.08 -16.73
N PHE A 368 -21.60 1.00 -16.05
CA PHE A 368 -21.68 1.05 -14.59
C PHE A 368 -23.13 0.95 -14.09
N LEU A 369 -24.08 1.58 -14.78
CA LEU A 369 -25.50 1.45 -14.49
C LEU A 369 -25.99 0.01 -14.66
N THR A 370 -25.56 -0.68 -15.72
CA THR A 370 -25.90 -2.09 -15.97
C THR A 370 -25.36 -3.01 -14.86
N LYS A 371 -24.12 -2.80 -14.42
CA LYS A 371 -23.57 -3.57 -13.30
C LYS A 371 -24.23 -3.26 -11.97
N GLN A 372 -24.66 -2.02 -11.72
CA GLN A 372 -25.42 -1.68 -10.53
C GLN A 372 -26.80 -2.34 -10.51
N MET A 373 -27.47 -2.46 -11.65
CA MET A 373 -28.76 -3.17 -11.75
C MET A 373 -28.65 -4.70 -11.61
N MET A 374 -27.48 -5.30 -11.82
CA MET A 374 -27.27 -6.74 -11.59
C MET A 374 -26.94 -7.09 -10.14
N VAL A 375 -26.57 -6.10 -9.32
CA VAL A 375 -26.19 -6.27 -7.90
C VAL A 375 -27.33 -5.89 -6.95
N CYS A 376 -28.34 -5.15 -7.43
CA CYS A 376 -29.63 -4.95 -6.76
C CYS A 376 -30.61 -6.02 -7.20
#